data_AF-A0A448WP42-F1
#
_entry.id   AF-A0A448WP42-F1
#
_cell.length_a   1.000
_cell.length_b   1.000
_cell.length_c   1.000
_cell.angle_alpha   90.00
_cell.angle_beta   90.00
_cell.angle_gamma   90.00
#
_symmetry.space_group_name_H-M   'P 1'
#
loop_
_entity.id
_entity.type
_entity.pdbx_description
1 polymer ?
#
loop_
_entity_poly.entity_id
_entity_poly.type
_entity_poly.pdbx_seq_one_letter_code
_entity_poly.pdbx_strand_id
1 'polypeptide(L)'
;MLVGPTGGGKTTIYRTLMQVLQNLNAAGLSEEQPEYQPVKAYVLNPKAITMGELYGEVNKLTLEWHDGLMAYIIRQTCTVRIRHASEHTSIHM
;
A
#
# COMPACT_ATOMS: atom_id res chain seq x y z
N MET A 1 -13.59 -4.90 -2.83
CA MET A 1 -13.48 -4.45 -4.24
C MET A 1 -14.54 -3.39 -4.49
N LEU A 2 -14.18 -2.25 -5.07
CA LEU A 2 -15.12 -1.16 -5.40
C LEU A 2 -15.64 -1.35 -6.83
N VAL A 3 -16.91 -1.72 -6.99
CA VAL A 3 -17.54 -2.04 -8.29
C VAL A 3 -18.68 -1.08 -8.57
N GLY A 4 -18.86 -0.68 -9.83
CA GLY A 4 -19.92 0.24 -10.25
C GLY A 4 -19.63 0.90 -11.60
N PRO A 5 -20.58 1.62 -12.20
CA PRO A 5 -20.43 2.24 -13.52
C PRO A 5 -19.37 3.34 -13.53
N THR A 6 -18.89 3.69 -14.73
CA THR A 6 -17.99 4.83 -14.94
C THR A 6 -18.65 6.13 -14.47
N GLY A 7 -17.89 7.04 -13.88
CA GLY A 7 -18.42 8.28 -13.30
C GLY A 7 -19.10 8.13 -11.93
N GLY A 8 -19.31 6.90 -11.43
CA GLY A 8 -19.95 6.65 -10.12
C GLY A 8 -19.09 6.95 -8.88
N GLY A 9 -18.12 7.87 -8.96
CA GLY A 9 -17.36 8.35 -7.79
C GLY A 9 -16.38 7.36 -7.13
N LYS A 10 -16.21 6.13 -7.65
CA LYS A 10 -15.32 5.09 -7.08
C LYS A 10 -13.90 5.55 -6.82
N THR A 11 -13.35 6.39 -7.69
CA THR A 11 -12.00 6.93 -7.50
C THR A 11 -11.97 7.99 -6.41
N THR A 12 -13.00 8.83 -6.35
CA THR A 12 -13.13 9.88 -5.35
C THR A 12 -13.28 9.29 -3.96
N ILE A 13 -14.14 8.28 -3.78
CA ILE A 13 -14.45 7.74 -2.45
C ILE A 13 -13.23 7.18 -1.72
N TYR A 14 -12.38 6.38 -2.38
CA TYR A 14 -11.18 5.84 -1.71
C TYR A 14 -10.14 6.92 -1.46
N ARG A 15 -10.01 7.92 -2.35
CA ARG A 15 -9.09 9.05 -2.16
C ARG A 15 -9.51 9.94 -1.00
N THR A 16 -10.80 10.22 -0.87
CA THR A 16 -11.36 10.95 0.28
C THR A 16 -11.11 10.19 1.57
N LEU A 17 -11.35 8.87 1.59
CA LEU A 17 -11.07 8.04 2.76
C LEU A 17 -9.59 8.09 3.15
N MET A 18 -8.67 7.95 2.19
CA MET A 18 -7.23 8.06 2.44
C MET A 18 -6.86 9.43 3.04
N GLN A 19 -7.41 10.52 2.51
CA GLN A 19 -7.16 11.87 3.03
C GLN A 19 -7.67 12.03 4.45
N VAL A 20 -8.86 11.51 4.76
CA VAL A 20 -9.42 11.56 6.11
C VAL A 20 -8.54 10.77 7.08
N LEU A 21 -8.13 9.54 6.74
CA LEU A 21 -7.24 8.74 7.58
C LEU A 21 -5.90 9.44 7.83
N GLN A 22 -5.34 10.09 6.81
CA GLN A 22 -4.12 10.88 6.97
C GLN A 22 -4.32 12.08 7.91
N ASN A 23 -5.44 12.80 7.78
CA ASN A 23 -5.76 13.94 8.63
C ASN A 23 -5.99 13.52 10.09
N LEU A 24 -6.69 12.41 10.31
CA LEU A 24 -6.94 11.87 11.65
C LEU A 24 -5.64 11.39 12.32
N ASN A 25 -4.75 10.75 11.54
CA ASN A 25 -3.42 10.39 12.01
C ASN A 25 -2.61 11.63 12.43
N ALA A 26 -2.60 12.66 11.58
CA ALA A 26 -1.90 13.91 11.86
C ALA A 26 -2.46 14.70 13.05
N ALA A 27 -3.74 14.48 13.40
CA ALA A 27 -4.38 15.04 14.58
C ALA A 27 -4.05 14.28 15.89
N GLY A 28 -3.20 13.24 15.84
CA GLY A 28 -2.81 12.44 17.01
C GLY A 28 -3.84 11.39 17.45
N LEU A 29 -4.96 11.28 16.74
CA LEU A 29 -6.05 10.38 17.11
C LEU A 29 -5.75 8.90 16.82
N SER A 30 -4.61 8.60 16.20
CA SER A 30 -4.21 7.23 15.87
C SER A 30 -3.75 6.40 17.07
N GLU A 31 -3.43 7.04 18.20
CA GLU A 31 -3.11 6.34 19.44
C GLU A 31 -4.36 5.75 20.09
N GLU A 32 -5.48 6.47 20.01
CA GLU A 32 -6.78 6.04 20.53
C GLU A 32 -7.50 5.08 19.58
N GLN A 33 -7.31 5.26 18.27
CA GLN A 33 -7.94 4.47 17.21
C GLN A 33 -6.86 3.98 16.23
N PRO A 34 -6.33 2.76 16.42
CA PRO A 34 -5.27 2.19 15.60
C PRO A 34 -5.59 2.12 14.10
N GLU A 35 -6.86 2.22 13.70
CA GLU A 35 -7.31 2.23 12.31
C GLU A 35 -6.98 3.53 11.57
N TYR A 36 -6.71 4.64 12.28
CA TYR A 36 -6.38 5.93 11.67
C TYR A 36 -4.91 6.00 11.25
N GLN A 37 -4.48 5.04 10.43
CA GLN A 37 -3.15 5.01 9.85
C GLN A 37 -3.14 5.68 8.47
N PRO A 38 -2.05 6.35 8.09
CA PRO A 38 -1.91 6.90 6.76
C PRO A 38 -1.86 5.76 5.74
N VAL A 39 -2.59 5.91 4.64
CA VAL A 39 -2.68 4.92 3.57
C VAL A 39 -2.02 5.46 2.30
N LYS A 40 -1.20 4.64 1.65
CA LYS A 40 -0.62 4.92 0.33
C LYS A 40 -1.27 4.03 -0.73
N ALA A 41 -1.79 4.62 -1.79
CA ALA A 41 -2.36 3.87 -2.91
C ALA A 41 -1.39 3.79 -4.08
N TYR A 42 -1.25 2.58 -4.65
CA TYR A 42 -0.62 2.34 -5.93
C TYR A 42 -1.71 2.03 -6.96
N VAL A 43 -1.89 2.91 -7.95
CA VAL A 43 -2.95 2.78 -8.96
C VAL A 43 -2.33 2.21 -10.24
N LEU A 44 -2.85 1.06 -10.67
CA LEU A 44 -2.35 0.34 -11.84
C LEU A 44 -3.51 0.01 -12.78
N ASN A 45 -3.26 0.08 -14.10
CA ASN A 45 -4.14 -0.51 -15.10
C ASN A 45 -3.59 -1.89 -15.48
N PRO A 46 -4.12 -3.00 -14.94
CA PRO A 46 -3.57 -4.33 -15.18
C PRO A 46 -3.69 -4.79 -16.64
N LYS A 47 -4.53 -4.13 -17.45
CA LYS A 47 -4.67 -4.43 -18.89
C LYS A 47 -3.66 -3.70 -19.77
N ALA A 48 -2.90 -2.76 -19.21
CA ALA A 48 -1.87 -2.02 -19.94
C ALA A 48 -0.47 -2.64 -19.81
N ILE A 49 -0.34 -3.75 -19.06
CA ILE A 49 0.91 -4.41 -18.72
C ILE A 49 0.75 -5.90 -19.00
N THR A 50 1.82 -6.58 -19.43
CA THR A 50 1.76 -8.04 -19.63
C THR A 50 1.65 -8.79 -18.29
N MET A 51 1.17 -10.03 -18.32
CA MET A 51 1.04 -10.83 -17.09
C MET A 51 2.40 -11.10 -16.44
N GLY A 52 3.45 -11.33 -17.25
CA GLY A 52 4.82 -11.52 -16.78
C GLY A 52 5.39 -10.26 -16.12
N GLU A 53 5.20 -9.09 -16.72
CA GLU A 53 5.65 -7.83 -16.11
C GLU A 53 4.85 -7.45 -14.85
N LEU A 54 3.57 -7.81 -14.77
CA LEU A 54 2.72 -7.48 -13.62
C LEU A 54 3.02 -8.38 -12.41
N TYR A 55 3.06 -9.70 -12.62
CA TYR A 55 3.18 -10.70 -11.55
C TYR A 55 4.57 -11.30 -11.41
N GLY A 56 5.37 -11.28 -12.47
CA GLY A 56 6.63 -12.00 -12.59
C GLY A 56 6.51 -13.22 -13.49
N GLU A 57 7.64 -13.67 -14.00
CA GLU A 57 7.74 -14.86 -14.84
C GLU A 57 9.09 -15.57 -14.68
N VAL A 58 9.12 -16.86 -15.01
CA VAL A 58 10.36 -17.63 -15.07
C VAL A 58 10.96 -17.49 -16.46
N ASN A 59 12.23 -17.10 -16.53
CA ASN A 59 12.97 -17.13 -17.78
C ASN A 59 13.21 -18.59 -18.19
N LYS A 60 12.69 -18.99 -19.35
CA LYS A 60 12.71 -20.40 -19.79
C LYS A 60 14.11 -20.93 -20.10
N LEU A 61 15.08 -20.06 -20.38
CA LEU A 61 16.46 -20.45 -20.69
C LEU A 61 17.31 -20.56 -19.42
N THR A 62 17.21 -19.57 -18.52
CA THR A 62 18.02 -19.54 -17.30
C THR A 62 17.36 -20.21 -16.10
N LEU A 63 16.04 -20.48 -16.19
CA LEU A 63 15.18 -20.93 -15.11
C LEU A 63 15.12 -19.97 -13.91
N GLU A 64 15.54 -18.72 -14.10
CA GLU A 64 15.51 -17.70 -13.07
C GLU A 64 14.16 -16.99 -13.01
N TRP A 65 13.71 -16.73 -11.79
CA TRP A 65 12.53 -15.93 -11.54
C TRP A 65 12.83 -14.44 -11.72
N HIS A 66 12.00 -13.77 -12.52
CA HIS A 66 12.01 -12.33 -12.68
C HIS A 66 10.77 -11.75 -12.02
N ASP A 67 10.96 -10.85 -11.06
CA ASP A 67 9.86 -10.22 -10.35
C ASP A 67 9.08 -9.24 -11.20
N GLY A 68 7.76 -9.30 -11.09
CA GLY A 68 6.87 -8.30 -11.66
C GLY A 68 6.70 -7.06 -10.78
N LEU A 69 6.00 -6.07 -11.33
CA LEU A 69 5.70 -4.80 -10.68
C LEU A 69 4.96 -4.97 -9.35
N MET A 70 4.05 -5.94 -9.25
CA MET A 70 3.31 -6.19 -8.00
C MET A 70 4.23 -6.70 -6.90
N ALA A 71 5.14 -7.63 -7.21
CA ALA A 71 6.13 -8.15 -6.26
C ALA A 71 7.07 -7.03 -5.77
N TYR A 72 7.46 -6.13 -6.67
CA TYR A 72 8.23 -4.94 -6.30
C TYR A 72 7.46 -4.03 -5.32
N ILE A 73 6.20 -3.66 -5.63
CA ILE A 73 5.38 -2.77 -4.80
C ILE A 73 5.17 -3.34 -3.39
N ILE A 74 4.90 -4.65 -3.28
CA ILE A 74 4.70 -5.32 -1.98
C ILE A 74 5.97 -5.24 -1.15
N ARG A 75 7.13 -5.59 -1.71
CA ARG A 75 8.40 -5.53 -0.97
C ARG A 75 8.70 -4.13 -0.47
N GLN A 76 8.54 -3.11 -1.32
CA GLN A 76 8.70 -1.72 -0.90
C GLN A 76 7.78 -1.34 0.25
N THR A 77 6.54 -1.83 0.24
CA THR A 77 5.56 -1.54 1.30
C THR A 77 5.92 -2.24 2.62
N CYS A 78 6.43 -3.47 2.58
CA CYS A 78 6.83 -4.22 3.78
C CYS A 78 8.15 -3.72 4.40
N THR A 79 9.07 -3.18 3.60
CA THR A 79 10.38 -2.71 4.11
C THR A 79 10.26 -1.44 4.96
N VAL A 80 9.23 -0.62 4.78
CA VAL A 80 9.16 0.74 5.36
C VAL A 80 8.79 0.79 6.86
N ARG A 81 8.61 -0.34 7.55
CA ARG A 81 8.08 -0.35 8.94
C ARG A 81 8.99 -0.99 10.00
N ILE A 82 10.24 -0.55 10.13
CA ILE A 82 11.10 -0.84 11.32
C ILE A 82 11.86 0.42 11.81
N ARG A 83 11.19 1.58 11.92
CA ARG A 83 11.84 2.77 12.53
C ARG A 83 11.09 3.44 13.67
N HIS A 84 9.85 3.03 13.98
CA HIS A 84 9.06 3.66 15.06
C HIS A 84 8.77 2.73 16.25
N ALA A 85 9.39 1.55 16.32
CA ALA A 85 9.12 0.57 17.39
C ALA A 85 10.15 0.58 18.54
N SER A 86 11.19 1.43 18.52
CA SER A 86 12.28 1.37 19.50
C SER A 86 12.37 2.53 20.50
N GLU A 87 11.44 3.49 20.51
CA GLU A 87 11.61 4.71 21.34
C GLU A 87 10.70 4.79 22.59
N HIS A 88 9.81 3.82 22.84
CA HIS A 88 8.86 3.92 23.98
C HIS A 88 9.08 2.96 25.16
N THR A 89 10.21 2.24 25.24
CA THR A 89 10.50 1.37 26.39
C THR A 89 11.75 1.82 27.15
N SER A 90 11.77 3.06 27.64
CA SER A 90 12.68 3.51 28.69
C SER A 90 12.22 4.85 29.24
N ILE A 91 11.40 4.83 30.30
CA ILE A 91 11.49 5.63 31.53
C ILE A 91 10.11 5.64 32.21
N HIS A 92 9.98 4.91 33.31
CA HIS A 92 9.42 5.39 34.59
C HIS A 92 9.52 4.26 35.61
N MET A 93 10.61 4.35 36.39
CA MET A 93 10.67 3.87 37.78
C MET A 93 9.86 4.84 38.65
#